data_AF-A9DW62-F1
#
_entry.id   AF-A9DW62-F1
#
_cell.length_a   1.000
_cell.length_b   1.000
_cell.length_c   1.000
_cell.angle_alpha   90.00
_cell.angle_beta   90.00
_cell.angle_gamma   90.00
#
_symmetry.space_group_name_H-M   'P 1'
#
loop_
_entity.id
_entity.type
_entity.pdbx_description
1 polymer ?
#
loop_
_entity_poly.entity_id
_entity_poly.type
_entity_poly.pdbx_seq_one_letter_code
_entity_poly.pdbx_strand_id
1 'polypeptide(L)'
;MKKNSQTIDRQVIHKIMDRAIEINQSCKESCRDFRIMTSPMRADTLILRWRTIDISNEDNPIQYYHYECFKMDGTPEFCSVYYTDQDQANDFITSLQMLYHQKFAIDHTL
;
A
#
# COMPACT_ATOMS: atom_id res chain seq x y z
N MET A 1 21.94 15.51 -1.02
CA MET A 1 21.66 14.09 -1.31
C MET A 1 20.55 14.04 -2.36
N LYS A 2 20.82 13.48 -3.54
CA LYS A 2 19.89 13.51 -4.68
C LYS A 2 18.71 12.58 -4.41
N LYS A 3 17.50 13.14 -4.21
CA LYS A 3 16.24 12.40 -4.27
C LYS A 3 16.02 11.98 -5.73
N ASN A 4 16.42 10.76 -6.10
CA ASN A 4 15.92 10.15 -7.32
C ASN A 4 14.44 9.83 -7.06
N SER A 5 13.53 10.74 -7.44
CA SER A 5 12.16 10.31 -7.67
C SER A 5 12.21 9.43 -8.92
N GLN A 6 12.36 8.12 -8.75
CA GLN A 6 12.04 7.19 -9.82
C GLN A 6 10.57 7.44 -10.15
N THR A 7 10.34 8.17 -11.24
CA THR A 7 9.01 8.38 -11.79
C THR A 7 8.56 7.01 -12.27
N ILE A 8 7.70 6.36 -11.50
CA ILE A 8 7.13 5.07 -11.90
C ILE A 8 6.31 5.30 -13.17
N ASP A 9 6.34 4.34 -14.08
CA ASP A 9 5.51 4.38 -15.27
C ASP A 9 4.02 4.47 -14.87
N ARG A 10 3.28 5.36 -15.54
CA ARG A 10 1.84 5.53 -15.35
C ARG A 10 1.08 4.22 -15.58
N GLN A 11 1.51 3.39 -16.53
CA GLN A 11 0.90 2.09 -16.79
C GLN A 11 1.06 1.15 -15.60
N VAL A 12 2.22 1.18 -14.94
CA VAL A 12 2.48 0.40 -13.72
C VAL A 12 1.61 0.91 -12.57
N ILE A 13 1.48 2.23 -12.41
CA ILE A 13 0.57 2.83 -11.41
C ILE A 13 -0.86 2.37 -11.64
N HIS A 14 -1.36 2.46 -12.89
CA HIS A 14 -2.71 2.03 -13.22
C HIS A 14 -2.93 0.55 -12.92
N LYS A 15 -2.00 -0.33 -13.34
CA LYS A 15 -2.08 -1.78 -13.07
C LYS A 15 -2.17 -2.10 -11.57
N ILE A 16 -1.38 -1.43 -10.74
CA ILE A 16 -1.42 -1.61 -9.28
C ILE A 16 -2.71 -1.02 -8.69
N MET A 17 -3.24 0.07 -9.25
CA MET A 17 -4.49 0.67 -8.78
C MET A 17 -5.74 -0.08 -9.24
N ASP A 18 -5.71 -0.75 -10.39
CA ASP A 18 -6.77 -1.70 -10.78
C ASP A 18 -6.87 -2.81 -9.72
N ARG A 19 -5.72 -3.29 -9.24
CA ARG A 19 -5.67 -4.22 -8.10
C ARG A 19 -6.23 -3.62 -6.80
N ALA A 20 -5.96 -2.34 -6.52
CA ALA A 20 -6.57 -1.64 -5.39
C ALA A 20 -8.10 -1.57 -5.49
N ILE A 21 -8.63 -1.35 -6.70
CA ILE A 21 -10.09 -1.34 -6.96
C ILE A 21 -10.69 -2.73 -6.69
N GLU A 22 -10.06 -3.80 -7.19
CA GLU A 22 -10.50 -5.17 -6.92
C GLU A 22 -10.55 -5.49 -5.42
N ILE A 23 -9.51 -5.09 -4.67
CA ILE A 23 -9.46 -5.26 -3.21
C ILE A 23 -10.61 -4.48 -2.56
N ASN A 24 -10.78 -3.21 -2.93
CA ASN A 24 -11.84 -2.38 -2.36
C ASN A 24 -13.24 -2.96 -2.60
N GLN A 25 -13.51 -3.48 -3.81
CA GLN A 25 -14.80 -4.09 -4.16
C GLN A 25 -15.08 -5.40 -3.41
N SER A 26 -14.04 -6.15 -3.05
CA SER A 26 -14.16 -7.44 -2.35
C SER A 26 -14.04 -7.32 -0.83
N CYS A 27 -13.66 -6.14 -0.31
CA CYS A 27 -13.44 -5.89 1.10
C CYS A 27 -14.77 -5.70 1.84
N LYS A 28 -15.08 -6.62 2.75
CA LYS A 28 -16.23 -6.48 3.68
C LYS A 28 -16.00 -5.35 4.68
N GLU A 29 -14.74 -5.14 5.05
CA GLU A 29 -14.30 -4.03 5.89
C GLU A 29 -14.17 -2.77 5.03
N SER A 30 -14.19 -1.59 5.64
CA SER A 30 -14.02 -0.34 4.88
C SER A 30 -12.55 -0.10 4.47
N CYS A 31 -12.06 -0.86 3.49
CA CYS A 31 -10.76 -0.69 2.86
C CYS A 31 -10.61 0.71 2.26
N ARG A 32 -9.51 1.40 2.56
CA ARG A 32 -9.26 2.77 2.07
C ARG A 32 -7.78 3.13 2.07
N ASP A 33 -7.46 4.34 1.60
CA ASP A 33 -6.11 4.94 1.68
C ASP A 33 -5.05 4.08 1.00
N PHE A 34 -5.34 3.65 -0.23
CA PHE A 34 -4.42 2.86 -1.05
C PHE A 34 -3.23 3.70 -1.54
N ARG A 35 -2.02 3.19 -1.33
CA ARG A 35 -0.76 3.88 -1.63
C ARG A 35 0.22 2.92 -2.29
N ILE A 36 0.93 3.40 -3.31
CA ILE A 36 2.13 2.72 -3.85
C ILE A 36 3.33 3.32 -3.17
N MET A 37 4.15 2.45 -2.60
CA MET A 37 5.31 2.81 -1.79
C MET A 37 6.53 2.00 -2.25
N THR A 38 7.71 2.48 -1.89
CA THR A 38 8.97 1.73 -1.97
C THR A 38 9.65 1.72 -0.62
N SER A 39 10.62 0.82 -0.45
CA SER A 39 11.50 0.81 0.70
C SER A 39 12.94 0.61 0.23
N PRO A 40 13.92 1.34 0.78
CA PRO A 40 15.34 1.04 0.58
C PRO A 40 15.71 -0.40 0.98
N MET A 41 14.94 -1.03 1.87
CA MET A 41 15.15 -2.42 2.30
C MET A 41 14.67 -3.44 1.25
N ARG A 42 13.90 -3.00 0.24
CA ARG A 42 13.40 -3.80 -0.89
C ARG A 42 13.41 -2.94 -2.17
N ALA A 43 14.61 -2.62 -2.65
CA ALA A 43 14.82 -1.65 -3.72
C ALA A 43 14.13 -2.00 -5.05
N ASP A 44 13.90 -3.28 -5.33
CA ASP A 44 13.31 -3.77 -6.59
C ASP A 44 11.83 -4.15 -6.46
N THR A 45 11.17 -3.66 -5.42
CA THR A 45 9.77 -3.99 -5.10
C THR A 45 8.93 -2.73 -4.91
N LEU A 46 7.79 -2.69 -5.58
CA LEU A 46 6.70 -1.77 -5.30
C LEU A 46 5.75 -2.39 -4.28
N ILE A 47 5.26 -1.58 -3.35
CA ILE A 47 4.42 -2.04 -2.25
C ILE A 47 3.09 -1.29 -2.34
N LEU A 48 2.00 -2.01 -2.58
CA LEU A 48 0.65 -1.49 -2.37
C LEU A 48 0.30 -1.63 -0.90
N ARG A 49 0.03 -0.51 -0.23
CA ARG A 49 -0.45 -0.49 1.15
C ARG A 49 -1.87 0.07 1.20
N TRP A 50 -2.73 -0.53 2.00
CA TRP A 50 -4.04 0.02 2.34
C TRP A 50 -4.34 -0.18 3.82
N ARG A 51 -5.40 0.48 4.30
CA ARG A 51 -5.89 0.31 5.67
C ARG A 51 -7.30 -0.25 5.69
N THR A 52 -7.57 -1.10 6.67
CA THR A 52 -8.94 -1.41 7.09
C THR A 52 -9.18 -0.85 8.49
N ILE A 53 -10.43 -0.49 8.75
CA ILE A 53 -10.86 -0.02 10.07
C ILE A 53 -12.01 -0.95 10.46
N ASP A 54 -11.78 -1.73 11.51
CA ASP A 54 -12.82 -2.48 12.17
C ASP A 54 -13.51 -1.56 13.18
N ILE A 55 -14.81 -1.33 12.97
CA ILE A 55 -15.68 -0.50 13.80
C ILE A 55 -16.73 -1.31 14.55
N SER A 56 -16.56 -2.63 14.62
CA SER A 56 -17.46 -3.51 15.40
C SER A 56 -17.56 -3.10 16.87
N ASN A 57 -16.52 -2.45 17.40
CA ASN A 57 -16.55 -1.67 18.64
C ASN A 57 -16.31 -0.19 18.32
N GLU A 58 -17.38 0.60 18.30
CA GLU A 58 -17.31 2.03 17.95
C GLU A 58 -16.47 2.86 18.94
N ASP A 59 -16.41 2.44 20.22
CA ASP A 59 -15.61 3.10 21.25
C ASP A 59 -14.11 2.80 21.11
N ASN A 60 -13.75 1.72 20.41
CA ASN A 60 -12.36 1.31 20.21
C ASN A 60 -12.15 0.72 18.80
N PRO A 61 -12.18 1.57 17.75
CA PRO A 61 -11.97 1.12 16.40
C PRO A 61 -10.53 0.63 16.21
N ILE A 62 -10.38 -0.56 15.64
CA ILE A 62 -9.06 -1.15 15.38
C ILE A 62 -8.68 -0.90 13.93
N GLN A 63 -7.47 -0.40 13.71
CA GLN A 63 -6.95 -0.17 12.38
C GLN A 63 -5.88 -1.19 12.03
N TYR A 64 -6.03 -1.80 10.85
CA TYR A 64 -5.04 -2.71 10.27
C TYR A 64 -4.41 -2.09 9.03
N TYR A 65 -3.11 -2.29 8.87
CA TYR A 65 -2.40 -1.99 7.62
C TYR A 65 -2.12 -3.30 6.90
N HIS A 66 -2.45 -3.32 5.62
CA HIS A 66 -2.23 -4.46 4.74
C HIS A 66 -1.25 -4.07 3.64
N TYR A 67 -0.54 -5.07 3.11
CA TYR A 67 0.51 -4.89 2.13
C TYR A 67 0.44 -5.99 1.07
N GLU A 68 0.60 -5.61 -0.19
CA GLU A 68 0.80 -6.52 -1.33
C GLU A 68 1.99 -6.02 -2.13
N CYS A 69 2.83 -6.92 -2.64
CA CYS A 69 4.04 -6.53 -3.37
C CYS A 69 3.93 -6.80 -4.86
N PHE A 70 4.67 -5.99 -5.60
CA PHE A 70 4.77 -6.03 -7.04
C PHE A 70 6.23 -5.82 -7.42
N LYS A 71 6.64 -6.46 -8.52
CA LYS A 71 7.87 -6.07 -9.21
C LYS A 71 7.76 -4.64 -9.73
N MET A 72 8.89 -4.05 -10.12
CA MET A 72 8.93 -2.69 -10.68
C MET A 72 8.08 -2.51 -11.96
N ASP A 73 7.70 -3.61 -12.63
CA ASP A 73 6.80 -3.63 -13.79
C ASP A 73 5.31 -3.80 -13.42
N GLY A 74 4.96 -3.79 -12.13
CA GLY A 74 3.61 -3.98 -11.61
C GLY A 74 3.11 -5.42 -11.66
N THR A 75 3.96 -6.42 -11.91
CA THR A 75 3.60 -7.84 -11.79
C THR A 75 3.50 -8.22 -10.31
N PRO A 76 2.38 -8.84 -9.86
CA PRO A 76 2.26 -9.30 -8.47
C PRO A 76 3.39 -10.24 -8.09
N GLU A 77 3.89 -10.10 -6.87
CA GLU A 77 4.94 -10.94 -6.31
C GLU A 77 4.56 -11.36 -4.89
N PHE A 78 4.80 -12.63 -4.58
CA PHE A 78 4.69 -13.11 -3.20
C PHE A 78 5.83 -12.52 -2.37
N CYS A 79 5.53 -11.46 -1.64
CA CYS A 79 6.41 -10.99 -0.57
C CYS A 79 5.91 -11.53 0.76
N SER A 80 6.51 -12.63 1.22
CA SER A 80 6.50 -12.89 2.66
C SER A 80 7.44 -11.87 3.29
N VAL A 81 6.88 -10.79 3.84
CA VAL A 81 7.68 -9.87 4.64
C VAL A 81 7.79 -10.46 6.05
N TYR A 82 8.70 -11.44 6.17
CA TYR A 82 9.04 -12.03 7.45
C TYR A 82 10.07 -11.13 8.14
N TYR A 83 9.75 -10.68 9.34
CA TYR A 83 10.70 -9.98 10.21
C TYR A 83 11.13 -10.93 11.31
N THR A 84 12.42 -10.94 11.63
CA THR A 84 12.93 -11.77 12.72
C THR A 84 12.50 -11.25 14.10
N ASP A 85 12.15 -9.97 14.18
CA ASP A 85 11.78 -9.26 15.41
C ASP A 85 10.96 -8.00 15.08
N GLN A 86 10.45 -7.36 16.13
CA GLN A 86 9.64 -6.15 16.03
C GLN A 86 10.45 -4.94 15.54
N ASP A 87 11.74 -4.87 15.84
CA ASP A 87 12.59 -3.74 15.45
C ASP A 87 12.79 -3.73 13.93
N GLN A 88 13.05 -4.87 13.31
CA GLN A 88 13.10 -4.98 11.85
C GLN A 88 11.76 -4.66 11.17
N ALA A 89 10.65 -5.03 11.80
CA ALA A 89 9.33 -4.66 11.31
C ALA A 89 9.13 -3.14 11.34
N ASN A 90 9.51 -2.50 12.46
CA ASN A 90 9.44 -1.05 12.64
C ASN A 90 10.36 -0.32 11.66
N ASP A 91 11.57 -0.82 11.44
CA ASP A 91 12.53 -0.24 10.49
C ASP A 91 11.96 -0.29 9.08
N PHE A 92 11.38 -1.42 8.67
CA PHE A 92 10.70 -1.50 7.38
C PHE A 92 9.58 -0.48 7.26
N ILE A 93 8.67 -0.44 8.23
CA ILE A 93 7.53 0.49 8.20
C ILE A 93 8.02 1.94 8.11
N THR A 94 9.06 2.29 8.87
CA THR A 94 9.66 3.63 8.90
C THR A 94 10.38 3.97 7.60
N SER A 95 10.93 2.96 6.92
CA SER A 95 11.63 3.12 5.64
C SER A 95 10.72 3.38 4.44
N LEU A 96 9.40 3.12 4.58
CA LEU A 96 8.45 3.20 3.48
C LEU A 96 8.32 4.65 2.96
N GLN A 97 8.61 4.82 1.67
CA GLN A 97 8.48 6.09 0.96
C GLN A 97 7.29 6.03 0.02
N MET A 98 6.37 6.99 0.15
CA MET A 98 5.22 7.11 -0.74
C MET A 98 5.69 7.55 -2.13
N LEU A 99 5.32 6.79 -3.16
CA LEU A 99 5.51 7.19 -4.55
C LEU A 99 4.21 7.66 -5.20
N TYR A 100 3.09 7.04 -4.83
CA TYR A 100 1.78 7.44 -5.33
C TYR A 100 0.72 7.22 -4.24
N HIS A 101 -0.23 8.14 -4.17
CA HIS A 101 -1.38 8.04 -3.28
C HIS A 101 -2.64 8.30 -4.09
N GLN A 102 -3.48 7.28 -4.20
CA GLN A 102 -4.80 7.47 -4.74
C GLN A 102 -5.66 8.06 -3.63
N LYS A 103 -5.86 9.38 -3.69
CA LYS A 103 -7.01 9.98 -3.01
C LYS A 103 -8.21 9.44 -3.77
N PHE A 104 -8.88 8.42 -3.25
CA PHE A 104 -10.26 8.17 -3.67
C PHE A 104 -10.97 9.49 -3.37
N ALA A 105 -11.23 10.27 -4.41
CA ALA A 105 -12.32 11.22 -4.33
C ALA A 105 -13.51 10.34 -3.98
N ILE A 106 -14.04 10.54 -2.78
CA ILE A 106 -15.45 10.30 -2.57
C ILE A 106 -16.06 11.11 -3.70
N ASP A 107 -16.49 10.41 -4.76
CA ASP A 107 -17.25 11.06 -5.81
C ASP A 107 -18.52 11.48 -5.08
N HIS A 108 -18.54 12.73 -4.64
CA HIS A 108 -19.76 13.43 -4.33
C HIS A 108 -20.44 13.69 -5.68
N THR A 109 -20.83 12.62 -6.38
CA THR A 109 -21.92 12.71 -7.33
C THR A 109 -23.17 12.99 -6.51
N LEU A 110 -23.38 14.30 -6.34
CA LEU A 110 -24.62 15.07 -6.34
C LEU A 110 -25.92 14.27 -6.15
#